data_AF-A0A9D7X275-F1
#
_entry.id   AF-A0A9D7X275-F1
#
_cell.length_a   1.000
_cell.length_b   1.000
_cell.length_c   1.000
_cell.angle_alpha   90.00
_cell.angle_beta   90.00
_cell.angle_gamma   90.00
#
_symmetry.space_group_name_H-M   'P 1'
#
loop_
_entity.id
_entity.type
_entity.pdbx_description
1 polymer ?
#
loop_
_entity_poly.entity_id
_entity_poly.type
_entity_poly.pdbx_seq_one_letter_code
_entity_poly.pdbx_strand_id
1 'polypeptide(L)'
;MRKIILISFLFLLTKINAQQDFILYHMPSIPQITQVDPASMPDSKLDIGLPIISSVYGSVFNTGFSIGDIFYQNADGIMMPDVDNAIAKMSSENFFILNGSTDLMFVGFKAGNNFFSFNVTEKLDFTFNYPKDLIVLAMEGNGNNLLGKRASLDGLGFDFTHWREYAIHWVHDVHHKFSYGARLKYLYGMENFTTDVSYMGIETDQNTHALKFDMAFDFRTSGLPQVMVDGDIPAIGGLNTNDSLIMQQSGFSDGYINNYLFNRNNRGLGIDLGFNYHLSDKLLLEASVLDLGFINWNSYTANSKLEAWNYEYDGISNPISIFGDGSSVDFLKEVLEDSIEEDLKNNYSYTNESYSTALRTKIYASMEYIVDHNNFISLSLYSSFVRNIWRRGMGVAYNYHLGNFLSATASYSIYNRSYSNVGFGLSVNLGPVEIYCLTDNVLAFGTLNPRDNFLSDAASSINIDTKKVRNGQIHFGLNLTFGRDKKEKPIDEEDENRAKSVSSDSEKSKEGSAANSGSSSESNTPKRTNYNSKGNSDKKQKSKKTKNSKSSYDTKTEKKKNTRKGELKTKVEQSAPKSSTVRKVSRKL
;
A
#
# COMPACT_ATOMS: atom_id res chain seq x y z
N MET A 1 -11.99 -8.39 32.53
CA MET A 1 -11.50 -9.52 31.69
C MET A 1 -12.63 -10.22 30.93
N ARG A 2 -13.67 -10.79 31.57
CA ARG A 2 -14.78 -11.48 30.85
C ARG A 2 -15.52 -10.64 29.80
N LYS A 3 -15.74 -9.33 30.04
CA LYS A 3 -16.38 -8.43 29.05
C LYS A 3 -15.47 -8.07 27.85
N ILE A 4 -14.16 -8.04 28.04
CA ILE A 4 -13.17 -7.78 26.97
C ILE A 4 -13.03 -9.02 26.07
N ILE A 5 -13.04 -10.21 26.68
CA ILE A 5 -13.08 -11.48 25.95
C ILE A 5 -14.37 -11.60 25.14
N LEU A 6 -15.51 -11.17 25.71
CA LEU A 6 -16.80 -11.19 25.01
C LEU A 6 -16.83 -10.22 23.81
N ILE A 7 -16.25 -9.02 23.93
CA ILE A 7 -16.13 -8.06 22.81
C ILE A 7 -15.16 -8.58 21.75
N SER A 8 -14.03 -9.16 22.15
CA SER A 8 -13.07 -9.80 21.22
C SER A 8 -13.72 -10.99 20.49
N PHE A 9 -14.54 -11.79 21.18
CA PHE A 9 -15.29 -12.91 20.60
C PHE A 9 -16.44 -12.45 19.69
N LEU A 10 -17.04 -11.28 19.95
CA LEU A 10 -18.08 -10.69 19.10
C LEU A 10 -17.50 -10.12 17.80
N PHE A 11 -16.25 -9.65 17.81
CA PHE A 11 -15.52 -9.26 16.59
C PHE A 11 -15.06 -10.45 15.73
N LEU A 12 -14.92 -11.65 16.32
CA LEU A 12 -14.51 -12.89 15.64
C LEU A 12 -15.61 -13.54 14.78
N LEU A 13 -16.87 -13.10 14.87
CA LEU A 13 -18.03 -13.81 14.29
C LEU A 13 -18.62 -13.20 13.01
N THR A 14 -18.00 -12.19 12.40
CA THR A 14 -18.53 -11.56 11.19
C THR A 14 -17.61 -11.74 9.98
N LYS A 15 -18.18 -12.23 8.87
CA LYS A 15 -17.48 -12.48 7.60
C LYS A 15 -16.69 -11.24 7.16
N ILE A 16 -15.40 -11.43 6.87
CA ILE A 16 -14.41 -10.38 6.67
C ILE A 16 -14.11 -10.24 5.17
N ASN A 17 -14.47 -9.11 4.56
CA ASN A 17 -13.99 -8.66 3.26
C ASN A 17 -13.17 -7.37 3.51
N ALA A 18 -12.03 -7.10 2.85
CA ALA A 18 -11.02 -6.11 3.31
C ALA A 18 -10.23 -5.44 2.18
N GLN A 19 -9.46 -4.37 2.44
CA GLN A 19 -8.29 -3.94 1.64
C GLN A 19 -7.55 -2.76 2.33
N GLN A 20 -6.22 -2.77 2.53
CA GLN A 20 -5.26 -1.62 2.44
C GLN A 20 -3.84 -1.98 2.95
N ASP A 21 -2.87 -1.06 2.80
CA ASP A 21 -1.49 -1.01 3.32
C ASP A 21 -1.44 -1.13 4.86
N PHE A 22 -1.13 -2.34 5.34
CA PHE A 22 -0.99 -2.64 6.76
C PHE A 22 0.44 -2.38 7.24
N ILE A 23 1.43 -2.66 6.42
CA ILE A 23 2.83 -2.62 6.83
C ILE A 23 3.34 -1.20 7.07
N LEU A 24 2.84 -0.19 6.35
CA LEU A 24 3.21 1.20 6.62
C LEU A 24 2.84 1.61 8.05
N TYR A 25 1.67 1.16 8.55
CA TYR A 25 1.23 1.42 9.92
C TYR A 25 2.17 0.76 10.95
N HIS A 26 2.79 -0.36 10.58
CA HIS A 26 3.71 -1.10 11.45
C HIS A 26 5.16 -0.58 11.38
N MET A 27 5.47 0.44 10.58
CA MET A 27 6.83 0.96 10.39
C MET A 27 6.95 2.42 10.86
N PRO A 28 6.99 2.68 12.18
CA PRO A 28 7.04 4.05 12.72
C PRO A 28 8.37 4.77 12.46
N SER A 29 9.40 4.06 11.99
CA SER A 29 10.74 4.63 11.78
C SER A 29 10.85 5.57 10.58
N ILE A 30 9.88 5.54 9.65
CA ILE A 30 9.90 6.36 8.42
C ILE A 30 8.90 7.51 8.50
N PRO A 31 9.19 8.69 7.90
CA PRO A 31 8.27 9.84 7.90
C PRO A 31 6.88 9.56 7.32
N GLN A 32 6.78 8.62 6.39
CA GLN A 32 5.53 8.23 5.74
C GLN A 32 4.51 7.59 6.68
N ILE A 33 4.89 7.20 7.91
CA ILE A 33 3.93 6.75 8.94
C ILE A 33 2.81 7.79 9.16
N THR A 34 3.12 9.07 9.03
CA THR A 34 2.17 10.17 9.18
C THR A 34 0.99 10.11 8.21
N GLN A 35 1.11 9.36 7.11
CA GLN A 35 0.05 9.16 6.12
C GLN A 35 -1.05 8.22 6.60
N VAL A 36 -0.74 7.34 7.55
CA VAL A 36 -1.69 6.37 8.12
C VAL A 36 -1.95 6.59 9.60
N ASP A 37 -1.03 7.27 10.30
CA ASP A 37 -1.18 7.74 11.67
C ASP A 37 -0.87 9.26 11.75
N PRO A 38 -1.91 10.13 11.63
CA PRO A 38 -1.76 11.56 11.75
C PRO A 38 -1.37 12.04 13.15
N ALA A 39 -1.29 11.17 14.17
CA ALA A 39 -0.76 11.51 15.49
C ALA A 39 0.70 11.06 15.71
N SER A 40 1.31 10.42 14.72
CA SER A 40 2.72 10.02 14.77
C SER A 40 3.65 11.19 14.52
N MET A 41 4.81 11.16 15.18
CA MET A 41 5.91 12.07 14.92
C MET A 41 7.13 11.28 14.42
N PRO A 42 7.65 11.55 13.21
CA PRO A 42 8.88 10.93 12.72
C PRO A 42 10.05 11.16 13.67
N ASP A 43 11.11 10.35 13.70
CA ASP A 43 12.22 10.55 14.65
C ASP A 43 13.07 11.79 14.35
N SER A 44 13.24 12.14 13.09
CA SER A 44 14.06 13.26 12.63
C SER A 44 13.49 14.62 13.06
N LYS A 45 14.33 15.66 13.05
CA LYS A 45 13.91 17.05 13.28
C LYS A 45 13.47 17.73 11.99
N LEU A 46 14.03 17.31 10.86
CA LEU A 46 13.69 17.79 9.53
C LEU A 46 13.71 16.59 8.58
N ASP A 47 12.64 16.43 7.82
CA ASP A 47 12.46 15.39 6.82
C ASP A 47 12.11 16.07 5.49
N ILE A 48 12.81 15.72 4.43
CA ILE A 48 12.56 16.23 3.07
C ILE A 48 12.42 15.02 2.16
N GLY A 49 11.26 14.89 1.54
CA GLY A 49 11.01 13.90 0.50
C GLY A 49 11.43 14.46 -0.86
N LEU A 50 12.27 13.72 -1.58
CA LEU A 50 12.57 14.01 -2.96
C LEU A 50 11.33 13.76 -3.85
N PRO A 51 11.11 14.59 -4.89
CA PRO A 51 9.98 14.42 -5.79
C PRO A 51 9.92 13.04 -6.39
N ILE A 52 8.73 12.44 -6.39
CA ILE A 52 8.37 11.14 -6.94
C ILE A 52 8.96 9.97 -6.13
N ILE A 53 10.24 10.04 -5.75
CA ILE A 53 10.98 8.90 -5.20
C ILE A 53 10.96 8.80 -3.67
N SER A 54 10.40 9.77 -2.95
CA SER A 54 10.34 9.73 -1.48
C SER A 54 9.28 8.79 -0.92
N SER A 55 8.23 8.56 -1.69
CA SER A 55 7.15 7.64 -1.36
C SER A 55 6.53 7.19 -2.67
N VAL A 56 6.78 5.94 -3.05
CA VAL A 56 6.14 5.28 -4.19
C VAL A 56 5.42 4.06 -3.65
N TYR A 57 4.10 4.12 -3.68
CA TYR A 57 3.22 3.05 -3.24
C TYR A 57 2.45 2.49 -4.43
N GLY A 58 2.41 1.17 -4.51
CA GLY A 58 1.60 0.44 -5.47
C GLY A 58 1.03 -0.82 -4.83
N SER A 59 -0.26 -1.05 -5.01
CA SER A 59 -0.89 -2.32 -4.63
C SER A 59 -1.83 -2.83 -5.70
N VAL A 60 -1.86 -4.16 -5.81
CA VAL A 60 -2.76 -4.92 -6.69
C VAL A 60 -3.41 -6.02 -5.86
N PHE A 61 -4.71 -6.17 -6.02
CA PHE A 61 -5.51 -7.11 -5.26
C PHE A 61 -6.56 -7.77 -6.15
N ASN A 62 -6.75 -9.08 -6.02
CA ASN A 62 -7.81 -9.83 -6.71
C ASN A 62 -8.52 -10.84 -5.77
N THR A 63 -9.84 -10.78 -5.62
CA THR A 63 -10.55 -11.78 -4.77
C THR A 63 -10.92 -13.06 -5.51
N GLY A 64 -11.08 -13.00 -6.85
CA GLY A 64 -11.69 -14.09 -7.61
C GLY A 64 -10.82 -15.34 -7.67
N PHE A 65 -9.53 -15.16 -7.92
CA PHE A 65 -8.58 -16.26 -8.10
C PHE A 65 -7.18 -15.79 -7.72
N SER A 66 -6.31 -16.72 -7.34
CA SER A 66 -4.88 -16.45 -7.22
C SER A 66 -4.15 -16.70 -8.55
N ILE A 67 -2.94 -16.17 -8.70
CA ILE A 67 -2.14 -16.38 -9.92
C ILE A 67 -1.89 -17.89 -10.18
N GLY A 68 -1.83 -18.70 -9.12
CA GLY A 68 -1.64 -20.14 -9.24
C GLY A 68 -2.91 -20.92 -9.58
N ASP A 69 -4.10 -20.28 -9.55
CA ASP A 69 -5.35 -20.93 -9.92
C ASP A 69 -5.56 -20.97 -11.44
N ILE A 70 -4.95 -20.05 -12.19
CA ILE A 70 -5.10 -19.89 -13.65
C ILE A 70 -4.12 -20.72 -14.46
N PHE A 71 -3.19 -21.44 -13.83
CA PHE A 71 -2.21 -22.27 -14.53
C PHE A 71 -2.00 -23.60 -13.83
N TYR A 72 -1.88 -24.67 -14.63
CA TYR A 72 -1.44 -25.99 -14.18
C TYR A 72 -0.26 -26.47 -15.01
N GLN A 73 0.50 -27.42 -14.47
CA GLN A 73 1.58 -28.08 -15.20
C GLN A 73 1.06 -29.41 -15.75
N ASN A 74 1.14 -29.60 -17.07
CA ASN A 74 0.76 -30.86 -17.69
C ASN A 74 1.85 -31.94 -17.47
N ALA A 75 1.59 -33.16 -17.94
CA ALA A 75 2.50 -34.30 -17.79
C ALA A 75 3.90 -34.06 -18.41
N ASP A 76 4.01 -33.19 -19.41
CA ASP A 76 5.26 -32.84 -20.10
C ASP A 76 6.00 -31.66 -19.44
N GLY A 77 5.49 -31.17 -18.31
CA GLY A 77 6.08 -30.04 -17.60
C GLY A 77 5.73 -28.67 -18.20
N ILE A 78 4.85 -28.61 -19.20
CA ILE A 78 4.40 -27.37 -19.86
C ILE A 78 3.29 -26.72 -19.04
N MET A 79 3.38 -25.40 -18.85
CA MET A 79 2.36 -24.61 -18.19
C MET A 79 1.18 -24.39 -19.14
N MET A 80 0.00 -24.81 -18.71
CA MET A 80 -1.27 -24.68 -19.44
C MET A 80 -2.25 -23.83 -18.61
N PRO A 81 -3.11 -23.02 -19.27
CA PRO A 81 -4.13 -22.27 -18.56
C PRO A 81 -5.21 -23.20 -17.95
N ASP A 82 -5.63 -22.94 -16.72
CA ASP A 82 -6.71 -23.64 -16.01
C ASP A 82 -7.86 -22.68 -15.69
N VAL A 83 -8.59 -22.27 -16.72
CA VAL A 83 -9.66 -21.28 -16.56
C VAL A 83 -10.83 -21.87 -15.77
N ASP A 84 -11.12 -23.15 -15.92
CA ASP A 84 -12.20 -23.84 -15.20
C ASP A 84 -11.94 -23.87 -13.68
N ASN A 85 -10.70 -24.19 -13.27
CA ASN A 85 -10.33 -24.12 -11.87
C ASN A 85 -10.43 -22.68 -11.33
N ALA A 86 -9.97 -21.69 -12.10
CA ALA A 86 -10.08 -20.29 -11.71
C ALA A 86 -11.55 -19.85 -11.51
N ILE A 87 -12.43 -20.18 -12.46
CA ILE A 87 -13.89 -19.95 -12.38
C ILE A 87 -14.49 -20.69 -11.17
N ALA A 88 -14.05 -21.91 -10.87
CA ALA A 88 -14.51 -22.68 -9.72
C ALA A 88 -14.13 -22.04 -8.37
N LYS A 89 -13.05 -21.26 -8.30
CA LYS A 89 -12.64 -20.53 -7.08
C LYS A 89 -13.32 -19.17 -6.89
N MET A 90 -13.87 -18.58 -7.96
CA MET A 90 -14.56 -17.29 -7.90
C MET A 90 -15.83 -17.36 -7.06
N SER A 91 -16.11 -16.32 -6.27
CA SER A 91 -17.44 -16.12 -5.71
C SER A 91 -18.38 -15.47 -6.72
N SER A 92 -19.68 -15.41 -6.43
CA SER A 92 -20.67 -14.72 -7.28
C SER A 92 -20.25 -13.29 -7.62
N GLU A 93 -19.67 -12.58 -6.66
CA GLU A 93 -19.08 -11.25 -6.81
C GLU A 93 -17.59 -11.27 -6.46
N ASN A 94 -16.78 -10.57 -7.26
CA ASN A 94 -15.35 -10.48 -7.10
C ASN A 94 -14.86 -9.03 -7.30
N PHE A 95 -13.66 -8.75 -6.80
CA PHE A 95 -13.05 -7.43 -6.81
C PHE A 95 -11.63 -7.55 -7.34
N PHE A 96 -11.31 -6.70 -8.31
CA PHE A 96 -9.94 -6.37 -8.68
C PHE A 96 -9.66 -4.92 -8.27
N ILE A 97 -8.56 -4.68 -7.58
CA ILE A 97 -8.27 -3.36 -7.02
C ILE A 97 -6.81 -3.01 -7.30
N LEU A 98 -6.60 -1.79 -7.77
CA LEU A 98 -5.28 -1.22 -7.98
C LEU A 98 -5.24 0.13 -7.26
N ASN A 99 -4.26 0.31 -6.38
CA ASN A 99 -3.98 1.60 -5.78
C ASN A 99 -2.55 2.03 -6.09
N GLY A 100 -2.39 3.31 -6.39
CA GLY A 100 -1.09 3.93 -6.60
C GLY A 100 -1.04 5.27 -5.88
N SER A 101 0.12 5.59 -5.30
CA SER A 101 0.37 6.96 -4.86
C SER A 101 1.85 7.30 -4.91
N THR A 102 2.15 8.56 -5.17
CA THR A 102 3.51 9.07 -5.14
C THR A 102 3.59 10.49 -4.59
N ASP A 103 4.55 10.73 -3.71
CA ASP A 103 4.81 12.08 -3.17
C ASP A 103 5.61 12.90 -4.17
N LEU A 104 5.01 13.95 -4.72
CA LEU A 104 5.69 14.95 -5.55
C LEU A 104 6.53 15.90 -4.71
N MET A 105 6.13 16.13 -3.47
CA MET A 105 6.85 16.94 -2.49
C MET A 105 6.46 16.50 -1.09
N PHE A 106 7.44 16.43 -0.19
CA PHE A 106 7.20 16.29 1.24
C PHE A 106 8.24 17.09 2.01
N VAL A 107 7.79 17.90 2.97
CA VAL A 107 8.68 18.56 3.94
C VAL A 107 8.02 18.48 5.30
N GLY A 108 8.73 17.97 6.30
CA GLY A 108 8.28 17.89 7.68
C GLY A 108 9.34 18.42 8.63
N PHE A 109 8.94 19.10 9.70
CA PHE A 109 9.86 19.57 10.72
C PHE A 109 9.24 19.57 12.12
N LYS A 110 10.10 19.37 13.12
CA LYS A 110 9.74 19.46 14.54
C LYS A 110 10.02 20.85 15.10
N ALA A 111 9.06 21.38 15.85
CA ALA A 111 9.17 22.63 16.60
C ALA A 111 8.63 22.44 18.03
N GLY A 112 9.54 22.21 18.97
CA GLY A 112 9.19 21.90 20.36
C GLY A 112 8.43 20.59 20.47
N ASN A 113 7.20 20.65 21.01
CA ASN A 113 6.28 19.51 21.11
C ASN A 113 5.33 19.40 19.91
N ASN A 114 5.63 20.08 18.80
CA ASN A 114 4.83 20.04 17.60
C ASN A 114 5.63 19.47 16.44
N PHE A 115 4.94 18.78 15.54
CA PHE A 115 5.42 18.43 14.21
C PHE A 115 4.50 19.08 13.18
N PHE A 116 5.11 19.66 12.15
CA PHE A 116 4.40 20.24 11.02
C PHE A 116 4.92 19.59 9.75
N SER A 117 4.04 19.25 8.82
CA SER A 117 4.45 18.86 7.48
C SER A 117 3.54 19.40 6.40
N PHE A 118 4.11 19.50 5.21
CA PHE A 118 3.41 19.79 3.98
C PHE A 118 3.76 18.72 2.95
N ASN A 119 2.75 18.19 2.26
CA ASN A 119 2.96 17.23 1.18
C ASN A 119 2.06 17.50 -0.01
N VAL A 120 2.59 17.19 -1.20
CA VAL A 120 1.86 17.12 -2.46
C VAL A 120 1.96 15.69 -2.94
N THR A 121 0.83 15.00 -3.01
CA THR A 121 0.78 13.57 -3.31
C THR A 121 -0.16 13.32 -4.47
N GLU A 122 0.31 12.63 -5.50
CA GLU A 122 -0.52 12.11 -6.58
C GLU A 122 -1.12 10.78 -6.16
N LYS A 123 -2.43 10.57 -6.37
CA LYS A 123 -3.15 9.36 -5.93
C LYS A 123 -4.01 8.80 -7.05
N LEU A 124 -4.01 7.48 -7.15
CA LEU A 124 -4.81 6.69 -8.07
C LEU A 124 -5.52 5.58 -7.30
N ASP A 125 -6.85 5.52 -7.41
CA ASP A 125 -7.69 4.48 -6.83
C ASP A 125 -8.55 3.85 -7.93
N PHE A 126 -8.36 2.56 -8.15
CA PHE A 126 -9.08 1.79 -9.15
C PHE A 126 -9.71 0.57 -8.48
N THR A 127 -11.01 0.39 -8.61
CA THR A 127 -11.76 -0.80 -8.17
C THR A 127 -12.64 -1.27 -9.33
N PHE A 128 -12.49 -2.54 -9.69
CA PHE A 128 -13.36 -3.23 -10.63
C PHE A 128 -14.10 -4.35 -9.90
N ASN A 129 -15.41 -4.18 -9.74
CA ASN A 129 -16.32 -5.19 -9.19
C ASN A 129 -16.82 -6.02 -10.38
N TYR A 130 -16.55 -7.32 -10.38
CA TYR A 130 -16.92 -8.20 -11.50
C TYR A 130 -17.62 -9.47 -11.01
N PRO A 131 -18.82 -9.76 -11.52
CA PRO A 131 -19.52 -11.01 -11.24
C PRO A 131 -18.80 -12.21 -11.86
N LYS A 132 -18.96 -13.39 -11.24
CA LYS A 132 -18.44 -14.64 -11.83
C LYS A 132 -19.04 -14.91 -13.20
N ASP A 133 -20.33 -14.62 -13.38
CA ASP A 133 -21.03 -14.87 -14.63
C ASP A 133 -20.51 -14.02 -15.78
N LEU A 134 -19.87 -12.86 -15.50
CA LEU A 134 -19.15 -12.11 -16.54
C LEU A 134 -18.04 -12.95 -17.17
N ILE A 135 -17.26 -13.65 -16.33
CA ILE A 135 -16.16 -14.50 -16.79
C ILE A 135 -16.69 -15.77 -17.43
N VAL A 136 -17.74 -16.38 -16.86
CA VAL A 136 -18.40 -17.56 -17.46
C VAL A 136 -18.95 -17.21 -18.84
N LEU A 137 -19.64 -16.07 -18.99
CA LEU A 137 -20.18 -15.60 -20.26
C LEU A 137 -19.06 -15.34 -21.29
N ALA A 138 -17.94 -14.73 -20.87
CA ALA A 138 -16.80 -14.50 -21.74
C ALA A 138 -16.11 -15.80 -22.22
N MET A 139 -16.16 -16.86 -21.41
CA MET A 139 -15.47 -18.13 -21.69
C MET A 139 -16.36 -19.17 -22.38
N GLU A 140 -17.60 -19.31 -21.92
CA GLU A 140 -18.56 -20.32 -22.39
C GLU A 140 -19.61 -19.75 -23.36
N GLY A 141 -19.67 -18.43 -23.52
CA GLY A 141 -20.77 -17.75 -24.20
C GLY A 141 -22.06 -17.81 -23.40
N ASN A 142 -23.18 -17.50 -24.05
CA ASN A 142 -24.53 -17.53 -23.49
C ASN A 142 -25.22 -18.91 -23.57
N GLY A 143 -24.45 -19.98 -23.80
CA GLY A 143 -24.90 -21.36 -23.91
C GLY A 143 -24.37 -22.25 -22.78
N ASN A 144 -24.35 -23.57 -23.01
CA ASN A 144 -23.79 -24.56 -22.07
C ASN A 144 -24.34 -24.42 -20.63
N ASN A 145 -23.51 -24.00 -19.67
CA ASN A 145 -23.89 -23.88 -18.26
C ASN A 145 -24.91 -22.75 -18.01
N LEU A 146 -25.02 -21.80 -18.94
CA LEU A 146 -25.91 -20.64 -18.89
C LEU A 146 -27.20 -20.83 -19.71
N LEU A 147 -27.35 -21.93 -20.46
CA LEU A 147 -28.58 -22.17 -21.22
C LEU A 147 -29.79 -22.36 -20.28
N GLY A 148 -30.87 -21.59 -20.52
CA GLY A 148 -32.04 -21.55 -19.65
C GLY A 148 -31.80 -20.88 -18.29
N LYS A 149 -30.69 -20.14 -18.13
CA LYS A 149 -30.36 -19.40 -16.91
C LYS A 149 -29.98 -17.96 -17.24
N ARG A 150 -30.40 -17.03 -16.39
CA ARG A 150 -29.90 -15.65 -16.42
C ARG A 150 -28.44 -15.61 -15.97
N ALA A 151 -27.55 -15.26 -16.88
CA ALA A 151 -26.19 -14.84 -16.57
C ALA A 151 -26.25 -13.47 -15.87
N SER A 152 -25.96 -13.44 -14.58
CA SER A 152 -26.13 -12.25 -13.75
C SER A 152 -24.87 -11.38 -13.77
N LEU A 153 -24.96 -10.23 -14.42
CA LEU A 153 -23.94 -9.17 -14.40
C LEU A 153 -24.24 -8.08 -13.35
N ASP A 154 -25.18 -8.35 -12.46
CA ASP A 154 -25.53 -7.48 -11.33
C ASP A 154 -24.32 -7.11 -10.48
N GLY A 155 -24.20 -5.84 -10.13
CA GLY A 155 -23.09 -5.31 -9.34
C GLY A 155 -21.78 -5.13 -10.12
N LEU A 156 -21.75 -5.39 -11.43
CA LEU A 156 -20.63 -5.03 -12.31
C LEU A 156 -20.36 -3.53 -12.18
N GLY A 157 -19.21 -3.16 -11.64
CA GLY A 157 -18.92 -1.77 -11.30
C GLY A 157 -17.48 -1.43 -11.61
N PHE A 158 -17.28 -0.26 -12.19
CA PHE A 158 -15.98 0.29 -12.46
C PHE A 158 -15.83 1.61 -11.71
N ASP A 159 -14.80 1.71 -10.88
CA ASP A 159 -14.51 2.89 -10.09
C ASP A 159 -13.06 3.27 -10.27
N PHE A 160 -12.84 4.49 -10.73
CA PHE A 160 -11.53 5.04 -10.96
C PHE A 160 -11.50 6.48 -10.47
N THR A 161 -10.50 6.84 -9.67
CA THR A 161 -10.27 8.23 -9.28
C THR A 161 -8.79 8.51 -9.32
N HIS A 162 -8.41 9.57 -10.03
CA HIS A 162 -7.07 10.13 -10.03
C HIS A 162 -7.15 11.57 -9.53
N TRP A 163 -6.38 11.88 -8.50
CA TRP A 163 -6.39 13.19 -7.88
C TRP A 163 -5.04 13.52 -7.23
N ARG A 164 -4.77 14.82 -7.18
CA ARG A 164 -3.65 15.38 -6.43
C ARG A 164 -4.13 15.91 -5.09
N GLU A 165 -3.43 15.54 -4.04
CA GLU A 165 -3.65 15.99 -2.67
C GLU A 165 -2.59 17.01 -2.27
N TYR A 166 -3.02 18.17 -1.78
CA TYR A 166 -2.17 19.15 -1.10
C TYR A 166 -2.55 19.14 0.38
N ALA A 167 -1.62 18.73 1.23
CA ALA A 167 -1.92 18.49 2.64
C ALA A 167 -1.00 19.29 3.55
N ILE A 168 -1.61 19.90 4.58
CA ILE A 168 -0.92 20.49 5.72
C ILE A 168 -1.26 19.63 6.94
N HIS A 169 -0.23 19.22 7.66
CA HIS A 169 -0.33 18.31 8.78
C HIS A 169 0.27 18.94 10.02
N TRP A 170 -0.45 18.83 11.13
CA TRP A 170 0.01 19.24 12.45
C TRP A 170 -0.19 18.12 13.45
N VAL A 171 0.82 17.88 14.27
CA VAL A 171 0.79 16.94 15.40
C VAL A 171 1.26 17.66 16.64
N HIS A 172 0.61 17.38 17.76
CA HIS A 172 0.98 17.87 19.07
C HIS A 172 1.21 16.70 20.04
N ASP A 173 2.35 16.73 20.72
CA ASP A 173 2.71 15.78 21.77
C ASP A 173 2.53 16.41 23.16
N VAL A 174 1.79 15.72 24.02
CA VAL A 174 1.49 16.12 25.39
C VAL A 174 2.29 15.24 26.34
N HIS A 175 3.44 15.76 26.76
CA HIS A 175 4.31 15.12 27.76
C HIS A 175 4.67 13.67 27.45
N HIS A 176 4.73 13.30 26.16
CA HIS A 176 5.07 11.95 25.74
C HIS A 176 4.13 10.86 26.29
N LYS A 177 2.93 11.25 26.74
CA LYS A 177 1.89 10.32 27.19
C LYS A 177 0.77 10.23 26.18
N PHE A 178 0.55 11.32 25.46
CA PHE A 178 -0.59 11.48 24.58
C PHE A 178 -0.16 12.34 23.39
N SER A 179 -0.48 11.93 22.17
CA SER A 179 -0.37 12.80 20.99
C SER A 179 -1.64 12.76 20.17
N TYR A 180 -1.93 13.87 19.51
CA TYR A 180 -3.02 13.99 18.57
C TYR A 180 -2.56 14.84 17.40
N GLY A 181 -3.19 14.63 16.26
CA GLY A 181 -2.89 15.42 15.08
C GLY A 181 -4.02 15.45 14.08
N ALA A 182 -3.93 16.41 13.20
CA ALA A 182 -4.88 16.64 12.13
C ALA A 182 -4.16 16.98 10.84
N ARG A 183 -4.63 16.42 9.73
CA ARG A 183 -4.17 16.74 8.39
C ARG A 183 -5.32 17.31 7.58
N LEU A 184 -5.17 18.55 7.12
CA LEU A 184 -6.13 19.19 6.24
C LEU A 184 -5.67 19.02 4.80
N LYS A 185 -6.59 18.64 3.93
CA LYS A 185 -6.32 18.29 2.53
C LYS A 185 -7.15 19.18 1.60
N TYR A 186 -6.48 19.78 0.63
CA TYR A 186 -7.11 20.29 -0.57
C TYR A 186 -6.90 19.29 -1.70
N LEU A 187 -7.98 18.93 -2.39
CA LEU A 187 -8.00 17.86 -3.39
C LEU A 187 -8.26 18.48 -4.76
N TYR A 188 -7.37 18.19 -5.71
CA TYR A 188 -7.52 18.55 -7.11
C TYR A 188 -7.86 17.29 -7.91
N GLY A 189 -9.13 17.16 -8.28
CA GLY A 189 -9.62 16.00 -9.03
C GLY A 189 -9.23 16.09 -10.51
N MET A 190 -8.67 15.01 -11.06
CA MET A 190 -8.19 15.00 -12.43
C MET A 190 -9.11 14.15 -13.30
N GLU A 191 -9.29 12.89 -12.93
CA GLU A 191 -10.18 11.96 -13.60
C GLU A 191 -11.03 11.19 -12.59
N ASN A 192 -12.27 10.91 -12.98
CA ASN A 192 -13.17 10.05 -12.23
C ASN A 192 -14.03 9.19 -13.15
N PHE A 193 -14.28 7.98 -12.70
CA PHE A 193 -15.36 7.10 -13.12
C PHE A 193 -15.96 6.51 -11.85
N THR A 194 -17.27 6.61 -11.68
CA THR A 194 -17.99 6.05 -10.53
C THR A 194 -19.26 5.37 -11.02
N THR A 195 -19.50 4.13 -10.59
CA THR A 195 -20.72 3.38 -10.92
C THR A 195 -21.64 3.28 -9.70
N ASP A 196 -22.84 3.87 -9.73
CA ASP A 196 -23.77 3.83 -8.59
C ASP A 196 -24.77 2.69 -8.68
N VAL A 197 -25.29 2.41 -9.89
CA VAL A 197 -26.21 1.30 -10.16
C VAL A 197 -25.67 0.49 -11.33
N SER A 198 -25.72 -0.83 -11.19
CA SER A 198 -25.46 -1.77 -12.27
C SER A 198 -26.27 -3.03 -12.02
N TYR A 199 -27.36 -3.14 -12.76
CA TYR A 199 -28.20 -4.32 -12.87
C TYR A 199 -28.14 -4.73 -14.32
N MET A 200 -27.70 -5.94 -14.61
CA MET A 200 -27.58 -6.39 -15.99
C MET A 200 -27.64 -7.91 -16.05
N GLY A 201 -28.39 -8.43 -17.01
CA GLY A 201 -28.59 -9.86 -17.17
C GLY A 201 -28.83 -10.23 -18.61
N ILE A 202 -28.37 -11.43 -18.97
CA ILE A 202 -28.63 -12.05 -20.27
C ILE A 202 -29.12 -13.46 -20.02
N GLU A 203 -30.25 -13.84 -20.59
CA GLU A 203 -30.80 -15.19 -20.54
C GLU A 203 -31.06 -15.70 -21.95
N THR A 204 -30.63 -16.92 -22.24
CA THR A 204 -30.99 -17.65 -23.47
C THR A 204 -32.06 -18.67 -23.13
N ASP A 205 -33.26 -18.54 -23.70
CA ASP A 205 -34.34 -19.50 -23.49
C ASP A 205 -33.93 -20.91 -23.99
N GLN A 206 -34.15 -21.93 -23.15
CA GLN A 206 -33.69 -23.28 -23.45
C GLN A 206 -34.46 -23.95 -24.61
N ASN A 207 -35.70 -23.52 -24.87
CA ASN A 207 -36.57 -24.13 -25.87
C ASN A 207 -36.57 -23.31 -27.16
N THR A 208 -36.74 -21.99 -27.06
CA THR A 208 -36.87 -21.09 -28.21
C THR A 208 -35.54 -20.50 -28.67
N HIS A 209 -34.50 -20.54 -27.82
CA HIS A 209 -33.23 -19.83 -28.03
C HIS A 209 -33.38 -18.30 -28.15
N ALA A 210 -34.52 -17.75 -27.73
CA ALA A 210 -34.72 -16.31 -27.60
C ALA A 210 -33.76 -15.72 -26.55
N LEU A 211 -33.27 -14.51 -26.81
CA LEU A 211 -32.37 -13.79 -25.89
C LEU A 211 -33.16 -12.74 -25.11
N LYS A 212 -33.11 -12.83 -23.79
CA LYS A 212 -33.69 -11.83 -22.88
C LYS A 212 -32.58 -11.03 -22.24
N PHE A 213 -32.72 -9.72 -22.31
CA PHE A 213 -31.81 -8.76 -21.69
C PHE A 213 -32.58 -7.98 -20.65
N ASP A 214 -31.97 -7.79 -19.49
CA ASP A 214 -32.40 -6.81 -18.53
C ASP A 214 -31.21 -5.92 -18.16
N MET A 215 -31.43 -4.62 -18.08
CA MET A 215 -30.35 -3.68 -17.80
C MET A 215 -30.82 -2.39 -17.16
N ALA A 216 -30.06 -1.91 -16.19
CA ALA A 216 -30.12 -0.58 -15.62
C ALA A 216 -28.71 -0.19 -15.20
N PHE A 217 -28.27 1.00 -15.57
CA PHE A 217 -26.97 1.50 -15.13
C PHE A 217 -27.04 2.99 -14.80
N ASP A 218 -26.22 3.39 -13.84
CA ASP A 218 -25.97 4.78 -13.49
C ASP A 218 -24.48 4.92 -13.23
N PHE A 219 -23.79 5.62 -14.13
CA PHE A 219 -22.40 5.95 -13.93
C PHE A 219 -22.12 7.42 -14.24
N ARG A 220 -21.14 7.96 -13.52
CA ARG A 220 -20.70 9.34 -13.66
C ARG A 220 -19.21 9.35 -13.92
N THR A 221 -18.79 10.26 -14.79
CA THR A 221 -17.40 10.39 -15.19
C THR A 221 -16.98 11.84 -15.23
N SER A 222 -15.69 12.10 -15.09
CA SER A 222 -15.12 13.44 -15.20
C SER A 222 -13.71 13.34 -15.76
N GLY A 223 -13.39 14.21 -16.70
CA GLY A 223 -12.03 14.33 -17.25
C GLY A 223 -11.61 13.17 -18.16
N LEU A 224 -12.56 12.35 -18.61
CA LEU A 224 -12.34 11.25 -19.57
C LEU A 224 -12.78 11.65 -20.99
N PRO A 225 -12.10 11.17 -22.04
CA PRO A 225 -12.52 11.30 -23.44
C PRO A 225 -13.97 10.85 -23.66
N GLN A 226 -14.69 11.59 -24.50
CA GLN A 226 -16.04 11.25 -24.90
C GLN A 226 -16.03 10.01 -25.81
N VAL A 227 -16.79 8.99 -25.42
CA VAL A 227 -17.03 7.78 -26.19
C VAL A 227 -18.46 7.84 -26.72
N MET A 228 -18.60 7.66 -28.04
CA MET A 228 -19.89 7.64 -28.73
C MET A 228 -20.30 6.19 -28.99
N VAL A 229 -21.57 5.88 -28.76
CA VAL A 229 -22.24 4.66 -29.24
C VAL A 229 -22.92 5.02 -30.56
N ASP A 230 -22.66 4.21 -31.58
CA ASP A 230 -23.15 4.39 -32.96
C ASP A 230 -22.94 5.81 -33.54
N GLY A 231 -21.83 6.46 -33.17
CA GLY A 231 -21.46 7.79 -33.67
C GLY A 231 -22.28 8.96 -33.11
N ASP A 232 -23.50 8.72 -32.63
CA ASP A 232 -24.47 9.77 -32.30
C ASP A 232 -24.84 9.85 -30.81
N ILE A 233 -24.67 8.77 -30.04
CA ILE A 233 -25.08 8.72 -28.63
C ILE A 233 -23.86 8.86 -27.71
N PRO A 234 -23.65 9.98 -27.01
CA PRO A 234 -22.57 10.08 -26.03
C PRO A 234 -22.81 9.13 -24.86
N ALA A 235 -21.84 8.27 -24.56
CA ALA A 235 -21.95 7.21 -23.57
C ALA A 235 -21.06 7.44 -22.33
N ILE A 236 -19.79 7.80 -22.52
CA ILE A 236 -18.82 7.93 -21.43
C ILE A 236 -17.99 9.18 -21.66
N GLY A 237 -17.67 9.95 -20.62
CA GLY A 237 -16.70 11.04 -20.66
C GLY A 237 -17.23 12.35 -21.27
N GLY A 238 -16.87 13.47 -20.64
CA GLY A 238 -17.30 14.81 -21.06
C GLY A 238 -16.25 15.60 -21.87
N LEU A 239 -15.17 14.96 -22.33
CA LEU A 239 -14.14 15.59 -23.16
C LEU A 239 -14.33 15.26 -24.64
N ASN A 240 -14.90 16.18 -25.41
CA ASN A 240 -14.94 16.05 -26.86
C ASN A 240 -13.54 16.23 -27.47
N THR A 241 -12.89 15.12 -27.86
CA THR A 241 -11.53 15.13 -28.41
C THR A 241 -11.45 15.67 -29.83
N ASN A 242 -12.59 15.82 -30.52
CA ASN A 242 -12.66 16.41 -31.86
C ASN A 242 -12.72 17.95 -31.80
N ASP A 243 -12.94 18.54 -30.62
CA ASP A 243 -12.96 19.98 -30.43
C ASP A 243 -11.58 20.48 -29.97
N SER A 244 -10.88 21.18 -30.87
CA SER A 244 -9.56 21.75 -30.61
C SER A 244 -9.52 22.73 -29.42
N LEU A 245 -10.62 23.46 -29.17
CA LEU A 245 -10.70 24.38 -28.03
C LEU A 245 -10.82 23.57 -26.73
N ILE A 246 -11.63 22.51 -26.71
CA ILE A 246 -11.72 21.61 -25.55
C ILE A 246 -10.37 20.96 -25.26
N MET A 247 -9.67 20.46 -26.28
CA MET A 247 -8.33 19.87 -26.12
C MET A 247 -7.30 20.86 -25.56
N GLN A 248 -7.38 22.13 -25.96
CA GLN A 248 -6.57 23.20 -25.41
C GLN A 248 -6.92 23.49 -23.94
N GLN A 249 -8.21 23.65 -23.63
CA GLN A 249 -8.71 23.95 -22.29
C GLN A 249 -8.49 22.80 -21.30
N SER A 250 -8.53 21.55 -21.76
CA SER A 250 -8.29 20.36 -20.95
C SER A 250 -6.80 20.06 -20.75
N GLY A 251 -5.95 20.73 -21.53
CA GLY A 251 -4.50 20.58 -21.49
C GLY A 251 -3.96 19.35 -22.21
N PHE A 252 -4.73 18.79 -23.16
CA PHE A 252 -4.29 17.69 -24.02
C PHE A 252 -3.70 18.16 -25.36
N SER A 253 -3.74 19.47 -25.65
CA SER A 253 -3.01 20.08 -26.76
C SER A 253 -1.58 20.46 -26.35
N ASP A 254 -0.65 20.39 -27.31
CA ASP A 254 0.75 20.82 -27.13
C ASP A 254 0.84 22.25 -26.59
N GLY A 255 1.66 22.43 -25.54
CA GLY A 255 1.85 23.72 -24.87
C GLY A 255 0.81 24.05 -23.78
N TYR A 256 -0.23 23.22 -23.58
CA TYR A 256 -1.32 23.50 -22.63
C TYR A 256 -1.38 22.56 -21.42
N ILE A 257 -0.33 21.76 -21.17
CA ILE A 257 -0.28 20.81 -20.03
C ILE A 257 -0.56 21.46 -18.66
N ASN A 258 -0.26 22.76 -18.50
CA ASN A 258 -0.59 23.51 -17.28
C ASN A 258 -2.10 23.50 -16.98
N ASN A 259 -2.95 23.47 -18.02
CA ASN A 259 -4.39 23.40 -17.84
C ASN A 259 -4.82 22.07 -17.20
N TYR A 260 -4.22 20.97 -17.66
CA TYR A 260 -4.41 19.64 -17.08
C TYR A 260 -3.93 19.59 -15.62
N LEU A 261 -2.74 20.14 -15.36
CA LEU A 261 -2.08 20.06 -14.07
C LEU A 261 -2.71 20.94 -12.98
N PHE A 262 -3.33 22.07 -13.33
CA PHE A 262 -3.74 23.09 -12.33
C PHE A 262 -5.09 23.77 -12.57
N ASN A 263 -5.70 23.70 -13.78
CA ASN A 263 -6.87 24.53 -14.12
C ASN A 263 -8.20 23.78 -14.21
N ARG A 264 -8.29 22.52 -13.79
CA ARG A 264 -9.59 21.85 -13.63
C ARG A 264 -10.37 22.46 -12.46
N ASN A 265 -11.67 22.62 -12.61
CA ASN A 265 -12.56 23.09 -11.55
C ASN A 265 -13.11 21.93 -10.69
N ASN A 266 -12.36 20.83 -10.61
CA ASN A 266 -12.68 19.66 -9.82
C ASN A 266 -11.95 19.77 -8.49
N ARG A 267 -12.66 20.15 -7.42
CA ARG A 267 -12.06 20.54 -6.15
C ARG A 267 -12.73 19.84 -4.99
N GLY A 268 -11.93 19.49 -4.00
CA GLY A 268 -12.40 18.80 -2.81
C GLY A 268 -11.66 19.22 -1.55
N LEU A 269 -12.20 18.81 -0.43
CA LEU A 269 -11.60 18.97 0.88
C LEU A 269 -11.63 17.64 1.61
N GLY A 270 -10.60 17.40 2.42
CA GLY A 270 -10.52 16.24 3.28
C GLY A 270 -9.83 16.55 4.61
N ILE A 271 -10.10 15.71 5.60
CA ILE A 271 -9.44 15.76 6.90
C ILE A 271 -9.03 14.35 7.34
N ASP A 272 -7.84 14.24 7.91
CA ASP A 272 -7.41 13.09 8.69
C ASP A 272 -7.21 13.49 10.15
N LEU A 273 -7.52 12.57 11.05
CA LEU A 273 -7.39 12.72 12.48
C LEU A 273 -6.65 11.52 13.06
N GLY A 274 -5.74 11.76 14.00
CA GLY A 274 -5.01 10.72 14.71
C GLY A 274 -5.01 10.98 16.22
N PHE A 275 -4.91 9.89 16.98
CA PHE A 275 -4.84 9.89 18.44
C PHE A 275 -3.97 8.73 18.92
N ASN A 276 -2.92 9.03 19.68
CA ASN A 276 -2.02 8.03 20.26
C ASN A 276 -1.91 8.23 21.77
N TYR A 277 -2.02 7.15 22.55
CA TYR A 277 -2.04 7.18 24.01
C TYR A 277 -1.19 6.07 24.62
N HIS A 278 -0.16 6.46 25.36
CA HIS A 278 0.66 5.57 26.16
C HIS A 278 -0.12 5.17 27.43
N LEU A 279 -0.70 3.97 27.43
CA LEU A 279 -1.37 3.41 28.59
C LEU A 279 -0.37 3.06 29.70
N SER A 280 0.85 2.65 29.31
CA SER A 280 2.00 2.40 30.18
C SER A 280 3.30 2.57 29.40
N ASP A 281 4.44 2.45 30.07
CA ASP A 281 5.77 2.49 29.46
C ASP A 281 5.98 1.42 28.37
N LYS A 282 5.16 0.37 28.36
CA LYS A 282 5.24 -0.74 27.40
C LYS A 282 4.07 -0.82 26.44
N LEU A 283 2.98 -0.09 26.67
CA LEU A 283 1.76 -0.25 25.88
C LEU A 283 1.30 1.08 25.30
N LEU A 284 1.21 1.12 23.97
CA LEU A 284 0.72 2.25 23.20
C LEU A 284 -0.57 1.85 22.48
N LEU A 285 -1.58 2.70 22.56
CA LEU A 285 -2.82 2.59 21.81
C LEU A 285 -2.87 3.71 20.78
N GLU A 286 -3.24 3.36 19.56
CA GLU A 286 -3.28 4.29 18.44
C GLU A 286 -4.62 4.16 17.72
N ALA A 287 -5.14 5.28 17.25
CA ALA A 287 -6.37 5.31 16.47
C ALA A 287 -6.29 6.45 15.45
N SER A 288 -6.70 6.19 14.21
CA SER A 288 -6.78 7.21 13.18
C SER A 288 -8.03 7.04 12.32
N VAL A 289 -8.53 8.18 11.83
CA VAL A 289 -9.58 8.26 10.82
C VAL A 289 -9.05 9.11 9.69
N LEU A 290 -8.96 8.54 8.50
CA LEU A 290 -8.36 9.16 7.33
C LEU A 290 -9.40 9.32 6.23
N ASP A 291 -9.13 10.28 5.34
CA ASP A 291 -9.87 10.51 4.10
C ASP A 291 -11.37 10.78 4.38
N LEU A 292 -11.68 11.57 5.42
CA LEU A 292 -13.01 12.15 5.61
C LEU A 292 -13.13 13.37 4.71
N GLY A 293 -13.81 13.23 3.58
CA GLY A 293 -13.87 14.30 2.60
C GLY A 293 -14.64 13.93 1.35
N PHE A 294 -14.61 14.83 0.38
CA PHE A 294 -15.26 14.67 -0.91
C PHE A 294 -14.55 15.48 -1.98
N ILE A 295 -14.81 15.15 -3.25
CA ILE A 295 -14.41 15.93 -4.42
C ILE A 295 -15.68 16.31 -5.18
N ASN A 296 -15.84 17.59 -5.50
CA ASN A 296 -16.85 18.07 -6.42
C ASN A 296 -16.26 18.11 -7.83
N TRP A 297 -16.94 17.45 -8.76
CA TRP A 297 -16.61 17.36 -10.17
C TRP A 297 -17.48 18.33 -10.94
N ASN A 298 -16.85 19.34 -11.54
CA ASN A 298 -17.51 20.44 -12.27
C ASN A 298 -16.91 20.66 -13.67
N SER A 299 -15.82 19.98 -14.02
CA SER A 299 -15.13 20.12 -15.31
C SER A 299 -15.11 18.79 -16.05
N TYR A 300 -15.63 18.83 -17.29
CA TYR A 300 -15.66 17.68 -18.20
C TYR A 300 -16.42 16.48 -17.63
N THR A 301 -17.53 16.79 -16.95
CA THR A 301 -18.46 15.86 -16.33
C THR A 301 -19.35 15.22 -17.39
N ALA A 302 -19.70 13.95 -17.17
CA ALA A 302 -20.68 13.22 -17.95
C ALA A 302 -21.39 12.21 -17.05
N ASN A 303 -22.71 12.29 -16.97
CA ASN A 303 -23.56 11.40 -16.20
C ASN A 303 -24.45 10.64 -17.18
N SER A 304 -24.33 9.33 -17.18
CA SER A 304 -25.00 8.43 -18.10
C SER A 304 -25.86 7.48 -17.31
N LYS A 305 -27.16 7.52 -17.56
CA LYS A 305 -28.13 6.72 -16.85
C LYS A 305 -29.08 6.04 -17.82
N LEU A 306 -29.22 4.73 -17.68
CA LEU A 306 -30.25 3.94 -18.31
C LEU A 306 -31.20 3.46 -17.22
N GLU A 307 -32.46 3.91 -17.29
CA GLU A 307 -33.52 3.38 -16.43
C GLU A 307 -33.75 1.89 -16.72
N ALA A 308 -34.31 1.15 -15.75
CA ALA A 308 -34.51 -0.28 -15.89
C ALA A 308 -35.31 -0.62 -17.16
N TRP A 309 -34.67 -1.37 -18.05
CA TRP A 309 -35.18 -1.75 -19.35
C TRP A 309 -35.06 -3.26 -19.53
N ASN A 310 -36.12 -3.88 -20.06
CA ASN A 310 -36.17 -5.30 -20.38
C ASN A 310 -36.43 -5.44 -21.88
N TYR A 311 -35.67 -6.29 -22.55
CA TYR A 311 -35.76 -6.53 -23.98
C TYR A 311 -35.73 -8.03 -24.28
N GLU A 312 -36.60 -8.50 -25.16
CA GLU A 312 -36.64 -9.90 -25.61
C GLU A 312 -36.45 -9.94 -27.11
N TYR A 313 -35.45 -10.69 -27.55
CA TYR A 313 -35.13 -10.94 -28.94
C TYR A 313 -35.51 -12.38 -29.30
N ASP A 314 -36.59 -12.54 -30.06
CA ASP A 314 -37.17 -13.83 -30.45
C ASP A 314 -36.39 -14.58 -31.55
N GLY A 315 -35.26 -14.04 -32.00
CA GLY A 315 -34.45 -14.62 -33.07
C GLY A 315 -34.95 -14.30 -34.49
N ILE A 316 -34.31 -14.91 -35.50
CA ILE A 316 -34.66 -14.72 -36.92
C ILE A 316 -35.66 -15.80 -37.36
N SER A 317 -36.74 -15.39 -38.02
CA SER A 317 -37.75 -16.30 -38.59
C SER A 317 -37.25 -17.14 -39.78
N ASN A 318 -36.09 -16.81 -40.39
CA ASN A 318 -35.57 -17.54 -41.55
C ASN A 318 -34.02 -17.65 -41.56
N PRO A 319 -33.42 -18.66 -40.92
CA PRO A 319 -31.98 -18.76 -40.73
C PRO A 319 -31.17 -19.08 -42.01
N ILE A 320 -31.81 -19.64 -43.05
CA ILE A 320 -31.12 -20.21 -44.23
C ILE A 320 -30.63 -19.15 -45.23
N SER A 321 -31.26 -17.98 -45.30
CA SER A 321 -30.87 -16.90 -46.24
C SER A 321 -29.74 -15.99 -45.74
N ILE A 322 -29.20 -16.24 -44.54
CA ILE A 322 -28.45 -15.24 -43.77
C ILE A 322 -26.98 -15.64 -43.52
N PHE A 323 -26.62 -16.92 -43.59
CA PHE A 323 -25.23 -17.39 -43.44
C PHE A 323 -24.34 -17.18 -44.70
N GLY A 324 -24.66 -16.19 -45.53
CA GLY A 324 -24.07 -15.98 -46.84
C GLY A 324 -22.63 -15.44 -46.82
N ASP A 325 -22.34 -14.38 -46.06
CA ASP A 325 -21.06 -13.66 -46.21
C ASP A 325 -20.57 -12.83 -44.98
N GLY A 326 -21.19 -12.92 -43.79
CA GLY A 326 -20.86 -12.08 -42.62
C GLY A 326 -20.43 -12.84 -41.35
N SER A 327 -19.70 -12.17 -40.44
CA SER A 327 -19.36 -12.72 -39.11
C SER A 327 -20.56 -12.64 -38.16
N SER A 328 -20.68 -13.56 -37.18
CA SER A 328 -21.77 -13.56 -36.19
C SER A 328 -21.86 -12.27 -35.35
N VAL A 329 -20.80 -11.46 -35.31
CA VAL A 329 -20.71 -10.19 -34.59
C VAL A 329 -21.33 -9.04 -35.39
N ASP A 330 -21.10 -9.01 -36.71
CA ASP A 330 -21.70 -8.00 -37.61
C ASP A 330 -23.22 -8.19 -37.69
N PHE A 331 -23.68 -9.44 -37.61
CA PHE A 331 -25.10 -9.81 -37.56
C PHE A 331 -25.81 -9.36 -36.27
N LEU A 332 -25.17 -9.56 -35.10
CA LEU A 332 -25.71 -9.07 -33.82
C LEU A 332 -25.78 -7.54 -33.81
N LYS A 333 -24.87 -6.86 -34.52
CA LYS A 333 -24.93 -5.41 -34.71
C LYS A 333 -26.18 -5.03 -35.51
N GLU A 334 -26.35 -5.51 -36.74
CA GLU A 334 -27.46 -5.08 -37.62
C GLU A 334 -28.86 -5.37 -37.08
N VAL A 335 -29.09 -6.53 -36.43
CA VAL A 335 -30.46 -6.90 -35.99
C VAL A 335 -30.83 -6.29 -34.63
N LEU A 336 -29.85 -6.10 -33.75
CA LEU A 336 -30.08 -5.47 -32.46
C LEU A 336 -30.11 -3.94 -32.59
N GLU A 337 -29.38 -3.34 -33.54
CA GLU A 337 -29.30 -1.88 -33.73
C GLU A 337 -30.68 -1.27 -34.04
N ASP A 338 -31.40 -1.72 -35.07
CA ASP A 338 -32.65 -1.06 -35.50
C ASP A 338 -33.81 -1.13 -34.48
N SER A 339 -33.87 -2.16 -33.63
CA SER A 339 -34.99 -2.38 -32.69
C SER A 339 -34.68 -1.94 -31.26
N ILE A 340 -33.41 -1.96 -30.85
CA ILE A 340 -32.97 -1.51 -29.53
C ILE A 340 -32.77 0.00 -29.50
N GLU A 341 -32.40 0.62 -30.61
CA GLU A 341 -31.96 2.02 -30.62
C GLU A 341 -33.06 3.01 -30.21
N GLU A 342 -34.31 2.86 -30.66
CA GLU A 342 -35.38 3.81 -30.32
C GLU A 342 -35.77 3.71 -28.83
N ASP A 343 -35.94 2.50 -28.30
CA ASP A 343 -36.30 2.27 -26.90
C ASP A 343 -35.14 2.58 -25.93
N LEU A 344 -33.90 2.31 -26.34
CA LEU A 344 -32.71 2.68 -25.58
C LEU A 344 -32.55 4.20 -25.56
N LYS A 345 -32.74 4.90 -26.68
CA LYS A 345 -32.74 6.38 -26.74
C LYS A 345 -33.80 7.01 -25.82
N ASN A 346 -34.96 6.37 -25.68
CA ASN A 346 -36.04 6.88 -24.82
C ASN A 346 -35.76 6.70 -23.32
N ASN A 347 -35.02 5.66 -22.92
CA ASN A 347 -34.72 5.34 -21.51
C ASN A 347 -33.32 5.76 -21.05
N TYR A 348 -32.46 6.12 -22.00
CA TYR A 348 -31.10 6.58 -21.78
C TYR A 348 -31.07 8.11 -21.62
N SER A 349 -30.29 8.58 -20.65
CA SER A 349 -30.03 10.00 -20.44
C SER A 349 -28.55 10.25 -20.29
N TYR A 350 -28.09 11.32 -20.95
CA TYR A 350 -26.73 11.83 -20.86
C TYR A 350 -26.78 13.31 -20.48
N THR A 351 -26.09 13.67 -19.40
CA THR A 351 -26.01 15.07 -18.93
C THR A 351 -24.58 15.41 -18.52
N ASN A 352 -24.24 16.69 -18.53
CA ASN A 352 -22.94 17.17 -18.05
C ASN A 352 -23.07 17.85 -16.68
N GLU A 353 -24.08 17.49 -15.89
CA GLU A 353 -24.31 18.09 -14.57
C GLU A 353 -23.16 17.81 -13.61
N SER A 354 -22.89 18.76 -12.72
CA SER A 354 -21.86 18.62 -11.68
C SER A 354 -22.30 17.61 -10.62
N TYR A 355 -21.36 16.85 -10.08
CA TYR A 355 -21.62 15.86 -9.05
C TYR A 355 -20.51 15.79 -8.01
N SER A 356 -20.73 15.05 -6.93
CA SER A 356 -19.75 14.88 -5.84
C SER A 356 -19.50 13.40 -5.56
N THR A 357 -18.25 13.07 -5.27
CA THR A 357 -17.86 11.74 -4.76
C THR A 357 -17.19 11.88 -3.40
N ALA A 358 -17.58 11.03 -2.46
CA ALA A 358 -16.92 10.95 -1.16
C ALA A 358 -15.57 10.25 -1.30
N LEU A 359 -14.59 10.67 -0.52
CA LEU A 359 -13.36 9.90 -0.35
C LEU A 359 -13.64 8.60 0.41
N ARG A 360 -12.81 7.59 0.16
CA ARG A 360 -12.83 6.33 0.90
C ARG A 360 -12.31 6.55 2.32
N THR A 361 -13.23 6.70 3.27
CA THR A 361 -12.87 6.82 4.68
C THR A 361 -12.22 5.55 5.20
N LYS A 362 -11.10 5.71 5.90
CA LYS A 362 -10.32 4.62 6.50
C LYS A 362 -10.19 4.85 7.98
N ILE A 363 -10.27 3.79 8.75
CA ILE A 363 -10.15 3.80 10.21
C ILE A 363 -9.10 2.76 10.58
N TYR A 364 -8.11 3.18 11.34
CA TYR A 364 -7.12 2.30 11.93
C TYR A 364 -7.25 2.34 13.45
N ALA A 365 -7.04 1.19 14.07
CA ALA A 365 -6.86 1.08 15.51
C ALA A 365 -5.72 0.08 15.77
N SER A 366 -4.74 0.46 16.56
CA SER A 366 -3.56 -0.34 16.83
C SER A 366 -3.22 -0.38 18.31
N MET A 367 -2.59 -1.48 18.69
CA MET A 367 -2.00 -1.68 19.99
C MET A 367 -0.57 -2.16 19.79
N GLU A 368 0.38 -1.41 20.35
CA GLU A 368 1.79 -1.79 20.35
C GLU A 368 2.26 -2.16 21.75
N TYR A 369 3.03 -3.24 21.83
CA TYR A 369 3.67 -3.72 23.04
C TYR A 369 5.20 -3.73 22.87
N ILE A 370 5.87 -2.89 23.65
CA ILE A 370 7.34 -2.79 23.69
C ILE A 370 7.89 -3.98 24.47
N VAL A 371 8.60 -4.86 23.78
CA VAL A 371 9.23 -6.05 24.36
C VAL A 371 10.53 -5.65 25.06
N ASP A 372 11.37 -4.89 24.37
CA ASP A 372 12.62 -4.31 24.87
C ASP A 372 12.96 -3.01 24.12
N HIS A 373 14.16 -2.44 24.36
CA HIS A 373 14.59 -1.17 23.76
C HIS A 373 14.71 -1.19 22.22
N ASN A 374 14.78 -2.38 21.61
CA ASN A 374 14.98 -2.59 20.18
C ASN A 374 13.78 -3.28 19.52
N ASN A 375 12.88 -3.89 20.30
CA ASN A 375 11.85 -4.77 19.81
C ASN A 375 10.45 -4.40 20.31
N PHE A 376 9.48 -4.38 19.40
CA PHE A 376 8.07 -4.28 19.76
C PHE A 376 7.18 -5.11 18.84
N ILE A 377 6.02 -5.47 19.35
CA ILE A 377 4.98 -6.20 18.64
C ILE A 377 3.79 -5.26 18.49
N SER A 378 3.19 -5.19 17.30
CA SER A 378 1.98 -4.41 17.08
C SER A 378 0.85 -5.27 16.53
N LEU A 379 -0.37 -4.98 16.98
CA LEU A 379 -1.62 -5.55 16.51
C LEU A 379 -2.47 -4.41 15.95
N SER A 380 -2.80 -4.48 14.67
CA SER A 380 -3.57 -3.44 13.98
C SER A 380 -4.88 -3.99 13.43
N LEU A 381 -5.91 -3.17 13.54
CA LEU A 381 -7.22 -3.35 12.95
C LEU A 381 -7.42 -2.24 11.92
N TYR A 382 -7.98 -2.60 10.78
CA TYR A 382 -8.32 -1.70 9.70
C TYR A 382 -9.81 -1.83 9.38
N SER A 383 -10.43 -0.70 9.05
CA SER A 383 -11.80 -0.63 8.54
C SER A 383 -11.91 0.46 7.49
N SER A 384 -12.62 0.20 6.39
CA SER A 384 -13.02 1.23 5.44
C SER A 384 -14.45 1.04 4.95
N PHE A 385 -15.07 2.14 4.54
CA PHE A 385 -16.44 2.17 4.06
C PHE A 385 -16.44 2.76 2.65
N VAL A 386 -16.92 1.98 1.68
CA VAL A 386 -17.09 2.44 0.30
C VAL A 386 -18.42 1.89 -0.20
N ARG A 387 -19.35 2.77 -0.62
CA ARG A 387 -20.65 2.39 -1.20
C ARG A 387 -21.39 1.28 -0.43
N ASN A 388 -21.56 1.46 0.88
CA ASN A 388 -22.16 0.48 1.79
C ASN A 388 -21.40 -0.86 1.93
N ILE A 389 -20.29 -1.05 1.21
CA ILE A 389 -19.39 -2.18 1.39
C ILE A 389 -18.44 -1.84 2.53
N TRP A 390 -18.61 -2.58 3.62
CA TRP A 390 -17.74 -2.51 4.76
C TRP A 390 -16.54 -3.43 4.57
N ARG A 391 -15.35 -2.84 4.46
CA ARG A 391 -14.08 -3.53 4.34
C ARG A 391 -13.35 -3.51 5.68
N ARG A 392 -12.74 -4.62 6.12
CA ARG A 392 -12.05 -4.75 7.41
C ARG A 392 -10.88 -5.71 7.33
N GLY A 393 -9.76 -5.44 7.99
CA GLY A 393 -8.69 -6.43 8.12
C GLY A 393 -7.94 -6.31 9.43
N MET A 394 -7.02 -7.23 9.66
CA MET A 394 -6.16 -7.22 10.84
C MET A 394 -4.75 -7.67 10.49
N GLY A 395 -3.77 -7.14 11.22
CA GLY A 395 -2.37 -7.48 11.06
C GLY A 395 -1.67 -7.58 12.40
N VAL A 396 -0.70 -8.47 12.49
CA VAL A 396 0.28 -8.49 13.57
C VAL A 396 1.66 -8.27 12.98
N ALA A 397 2.49 -7.49 13.64
CA ALA A 397 3.85 -7.25 13.21
C ALA A 397 4.83 -7.36 14.38
N TYR A 398 6.03 -7.82 14.06
CA TYR A 398 7.21 -7.76 14.90
C TYR A 398 8.20 -6.78 14.28
N ASN A 399 8.65 -5.82 15.09
CA ASN A 399 9.55 -4.77 14.68
C ASN A 399 10.88 -4.89 15.42
N TYR A 400 11.97 -4.84 14.68
CA TYR A 400 13.34 -4.91 15.17
C TYR A 400 14.10 -3.64 14.75
N HIS A 401 14.70 -2.97 15.73
CA HIS A 401 15.48 -1.75 15.53
C HIS A 401 16.93 -1.99 15.97
N LEU A 402 17.87 -1.83 15.05
CA LEU A 402 19.30 -1.84 15.35
C LEU A 402 19.86 -0.43 15.29
N GLY A 403 20.00 0.16 16.48
CA GLY A 403 20.46 1.54 16.61
C GLY A 403 19.48 2.51 15.94
N ASN A 404 20.02 3.52 15.27
CA ASN A 404 19.26 4.43 14.40
C ASN A 404 19.48 4.13 12.92
N PHE A 405 20.22 3.07 12.61
CA PHE A 405 20.71 2.77 11.26
C PHE A 405 19.78 1.82 10.52
N LEU A 406 19.14 0.88 11.21
CA LEU A 406 18.37 -0.18 10.59
C LEU A 406 17.08 -0.43 11.37
N SER A 407 15.96 -0.45 10.65
CA SER A 407 14.68 -0.96 11.12
C SER A 407 14.20 -2.06 10.20
N ALA A 408 13.76 -3.17 10.79
CA ALA A 408 13.22 -4.31 10.07
C ALA A 408 11.87 -4.71 10.68
N THR A 409 10.90 -5.00 9.81
CA THR A 409 9.54 -5.38 10.20
C THR A 409 9.21 -6.70 9.54
N ALA A 410 8.66 -7.63 10.30
CA ALA A 410 8.00 -8.82 9.76
C ALA A 410 6.55 -8.79 10.19
N SER A 411 5.62 -8.96 9.26
CA SER A 411 4.19 -8.91 9.55
C SER A 411 3.44 -10.10 8.98
N TYR A 412 2.30 -10.39 9.58
CA TYR A 412 1.31 -11.30 9.04
C TYR A 412 -0.05 -10.62 9.10
N SER A 413 -0.76 -10.56 7.99
CA SER A 413 -2.07 -9.93 7.91
C SER A 413 -3.12 -10.87 7.31
N ILE A 414 -4.36 -10.67 7.72
CA ILE A 414 -5.52 -11.35 7.15
C ILE A 414 -6.41 -10.27 6.55
N TYR A 415 -6.64 -10.35 5.24
CA TYR A 415 -7.43 -9.38 4.53
C TYR A 415 -8.04 -9.97 3.25
N ASN A 416 -9.32 -9.69 3.01
CA ASN A 416 -10.07 -9.96 1.78
C ASN A 416 -10.00 -11.42 1.27
N ARG A 417 -10.26 -12.36 2.18
CA ARG A 417 -10.14 -13.81 1.91
C ARG A 417 -8.74 -14.26 1.48
N SER A 418 -7.73 -13.41 1.61
CA SER A 418 -6.32 -13.80 1.52
C SER A 418 -5.79 -14.07 2.93
N TYR A 419 -5.29 -15.28 3.13
CA TYR A 419 -4.71 -15.75 4.40
C TYR A 419 -3.19 -15.94 4.31
N SER A 420 -2.62 -15.74 3.12
CA SER A 420 -1.19 -15.92 2.84
C SER A 420 -0.54 -14.57 2.60
N ASN A 421 -0.59 -13.68 3.61
CA ASN A 421 0.01 -12.35 3.52
C ASN A 421 1.12 -12.24 4.56
N VAL A 422 2.35 -12.51 4.12
CA VAL A 422 3.55 -12.36 4.94
C VAL A 422 4.24 -11.08 4.48
N GLY A 423 4.22 -10.06 5.33
CA GLY A 423 4.83 -8.78 5.03
C GLY A 423 6.26 -8.68 5.55
N PHE A 424 7.05 -7.88 4.86
CA PHE A 424 8.42 -7.56 5.22
C PHE A 424 8.71 -6.08 4.96
N GLY A 425 9.36 -5.42 5.90
CA GLY A 425 9.74 -4.03 5.81
C GLY A 425 11.20 -3.86 6.21
N LEU A 426 11.90 -2.97 5.50
CA LEU A 426 13.27 -2.61 5.78
C LEU A 426 13.44 -1.10 5.61
N SER A 427 14.06 -0.46 6.60
CA SER A 427 14.52 0.93 6.50
C SER A 427 15.99 0.98 6.89
N VAL A 428 16.79 1.66 6.08
CA VAL A 428 18.21 1.91 6.31
C VAL A 428 18.45 3.41 6.33
N ASN A 429 18.92 3.92 7.47
CA ASN A 429 19.36 5.29 7.61
C ASN A 429 20.88 5.38 7.50
N LEU A 430 21.36 6.09 6.47
CA LEU A 430 22.76 6.32 6.16
C LEU A 430 23.20 7.74 6.60
N GLY A 431 22.66 8.24 7.71
CA GLY A 431 22.85 9.63 8.16
C GLY A 431 21.79 10.54 7.54
N PRO A 432 22.15 11.43 6.59
CA PRO A 432 21.20 12.35 5.98
C PRO A 432 20.25 11.66 5.00
N VAL A 433 20.54 10.43 4.55
CA VAL A 433 19.72 9.69 3.59
C VAL A 433 19.08 8.51 4.28
N GLU A 434 17.77 8.35 4.13
CA GLU A 434 17.03 7.16 4.53
C GLU A 434 16.43 6.51 3.29
N ILE A 435 16.59 5.20 3.18
CA ILE A 435 16.01 4.38 2.11
C ILE A 435 15.17 3.31 2.79
N TYR A 436 13.95 3.11 2.31
CA TYR A 436 13.08 2.07 2.82
C TYR A 436 12.36 1.32 1.70
N CYS A 437 11.96 0.10 2.00
CA CYS A 437 11.13 -0.74 1.16
C CYS A 437 10.26 -1.63 2.06
N LEU A 438 8.96 -1.64 1.80
CA LEU A 438 7.94 -2.36 2.55
C LEU A 438 7.09 -3.17 1.55
N THR A 439 6.64 -4.32 2.00
CA THR A 439 5.63 -5.12 1.30
C THR A 439 4.75 -5.82 2.32
N ASP A 440 3.43 -5.79 2.11
CA ASP A 440 2.49 -6.58 2.89
C ASP A 440 2.45 -8.06 2.51
N ASN A 441 3.01 -8.42 1.35
CA ASN A 441 3.01 -9.79 0.87
C ASN A 441 4.23 -10.11 0.02
N VAL A 442 5.30 -10.55 0.67
CA VAL A 442 6.52 -11.00 0.00
C VAL A 442 6.28 -12.20 -0.92
N LEU A 443 5.25 -13.01 -0.63
CA LEU A 443 4.90 -14.19 -1.42
C LEU A 443 4.43 -13.80 -2.83
N ALA A 444 3.93 -12.57 -3.01
CA ALA A 444 3.54 -12.05 -4.31
C ALA A 444 4.73 -11.96 -5.27
N PHE A 445 5.92 -11.56 -4.79
CA PHE A 445 7.11 -11.52 -5.64
C PHE A 445 7.63 -12.90 -6.00
N GLY A 446 7.46 -13.87 -5.08
CA GLY A 446 7.74 -15.28 -5.35
C GLY A 446 6.97 -15.77 -6.58
N THR A 447 5.68 -15.42 -6.71
CA THR A 447 4.83 -15.86 -7.84
C THR A 447 5.24 -15.34 -9.21
N LEU A 448 6.10 -14.31 -9.29
CA LEU A 448 6.56 -13.74 -10.56
C LEU A 448 7.63 -14.59 -11.26
N ASN A 449 8.10 -15.68 -10.63
CA ASN A 449 8.96 -16.68 -11.25
C ASN A 449 8.30 -18.07 -11.23
N PRO A 450 7.38 -18.37 -12.18
CA PRO A 450 6.63 -19.63 -12.19
C PRO A 450 7.49 -20.88 -12.39
N ARG A 451 8.75 -20.78 -12.84
CA ARG A 451 9.63 -21.96 -13.01
C ARG A 451 10.15 -22.51 -11.67
N ASP A 452 10.41 -21.65 -10.69
CA ASP A 452 11.00 -22.04 -9.41
C ASP A 452 9.94 -22.42 -8.35
N ASN A 453 8.70 -21.96 -8.48
CA ASN A 453 7.61 -22.26 -7.54
C ASN A 453 7.01 -23.67 -7.67
N PHE A 454 7.35 -24.41 -8.73
CA PHE A 454 6.81 -25.75 -8.99
C PHE A 454 7.88 -26.86 -8.93
N LEU A 455 9.14 -26.49 -8.64
CA LEU A 455 10.26 -27.40 -8.44
C LEU A 455 10.78 -27.34 -6.99
N SER A 456 9.97 -27.78 -6.01
CA SER A 456 10.47 -28.00 -4.65
C SER A 456 10.32 -29.46 -4.24
N ASP A 457 11.15 -30.31 -4.84
CA ASP A 457 11.37 -31.70 -4.39
C ASP A 457 12.52 -31.76 -3.37
N ALA A 458 12.63 -30.75 -2.49
CA ALA A 458 13.61 -30.69 -1.43
C ALA A 458 12.93 -30.97 -0.09
N ALA A 459 13.16 -32.18 0.46
CA ALA A 459 12.57 -32.74 1.68
C ALA A 459 12.89 -32.00 3.00
N SER A 460 13.23 -30.72 2.96
CA SER A 460 13.52 -29.91 4.16
C SER A 460 13.30 -28.39 4.00
N SER A 461 12.54 -27.94 2.99
CA SER A 461 12.15 -26.53 2.86
C SER A 461 10.75 -26.28 3.43
N ILE A 462 10.55 -25.12 4.06
CA ILE A 462 9.22 -24.61 4.40
C ILE A 462 8.43 -24.51 3.08
N ASN A 463 7.46 -25.40 2.86
CA ASN A 463 6.58 -25.36 1.70
C ASN A 463 5.63 -24.16 1.85
N ILE A 464 6.04 -23.01 1.32
CA ILE A 464 5.15 -21.85 1.24
C ILE A 464 4.35 -21.99 -0.06
N ASP A 465 3.05 -22.24 0.06
CA ASP A 465 2.15 -22.37 -1.09
C ASP A 465 1.89 -20.99 -1.73
N THR A 466 2.80 -20.57 -2.61
CA THR A 466 2.71 -19.33 -3.38
C THR A 466 1.55 -19.34 -4.36
N LYS A 467 0.91 -20.50 -4.62
CA LYS A 467 -0.24 -20.61 -5.52
C LYS A 467 -1.48 -19.89 -5.00
N LYS A 468 -1.57 -19.62 -3.70
CA LYS A 468 -2.73 -18.96 -3.05
C LYS A 468 -2.62 -17.44 -2.93
N VAL A 469 -1.57 -16.82 -3.52
CA VAL A 469 -1.37 -15.37 -3.41
C VAL A 469 -2.38 -14.63 -4.28
N ARG A 470 -3.13 -13.74 -3.64
CA ARG A 470 -4.24 -12.97 -4.23
C ARG A 470 -3.96 -11.47 -4.28
N ASN A 471 -2.79 -11.05 -3.81
CA ASN A 471 -2.45 -9.64 -3.66
C ASN A 471 -0.94 -9.44 -3.64
N GLY A 472 -0.52 -8.23 -3.99
CA GLY A 472 0.84 -7.75 -3.86
C GLY A 472 0.81 -6.26 -3.55
N GLN A 473 1.68 -5.84 -2.63
CA GLN A 473 1.84 -4.43 -2.30
C GLN A 473 3.33 -4.13 -2.17
N ILE A 474 3.74 -2.96 -2.65
CA ILE A 474 5.09 -2.45 -2.47
C ILE A 474 5.02 -0.98 -2.11
N HIS A 475 5.82 -0.58 -1.14
CA HIS A 475 6.03 0.81 -0.78
C HIS A 475 7.51 1.04 -0.59
N PHE A 476 8.11 1.90 -1.38
CA PHE A 476 9.52 2.23 -1.23
C PHE A 476 9.73 3.73 -1.32
N GLY A 477 10.86 4.17 -0.80
CA GLY A 477 11.19 5.58 -0.90
C GLY A 477 12.58 5.95 -0.41
N LEU A 478 12.96 7.17 -0.74
CA LEU A 478 14.18 7.83 -0.34
C LEU A 478 13.88 9.20 0.27
N ASN A 479 14.19 9.34 1.56
CA ASN A 479 14.03 10.59 2.30
C ASN A 479 15.39 11.19 2.64
N LEU A 480 15.44 12.53 2.73
CA LEU A 480 16.52 13.23 3.40
C LEU A 480 16.08 13.53 4.84
N THR A 481 16.81 13.01 5.82
CA THR A 481 16.42 13.06 7.23
C THR A 481 17.54 13.66 8.08
N PHE A 482 17.24 14.68 8.88
CA PHE A 482 18.24 15.43 9.63
C PHE A 482 17.88 15.55 11.11
N GLY A 483 18.92 15.60 11.96
CA GLY A 483 18.78 15.88 13.38
C GLY A 483 18.21 14.71 14.21
N ARG A 484 18.38 13.46 13.75
CA ARG A 484 18.09 12.26 14.53
C ARG A 484 18.99 12.21 15.76
N ASP A 485 18.40 12.04 16.94
CA ASP A 485 19.14 11.97 18.19
C ASP A 485 19.97 10.67 18.24
N LYS A 486 21.28 10.75 18.51
CA LYS A 486 22.16 9.58 18.56
C LYS A 486 21.76 8.65 19.71
N LYS A 487 21.57 7.35 19.43
CA LYS A 487 21.50 6.33 20.49
C LYS A 487 22.86 6.21 21.18
N GLU A 488 22.94 6.56 22.45
CA GLU A 488 24.08 6.17 23.29
C GLU A 488 24.15 4.64 23.31
N LYS A 489 25.33 4.07 23.04
CA LYS A 489 25.56 2.64 23.27
C LYS A 489 25.33 2.38 24.76
N PRO A 490 24.77 1.22 25.16
CA PRO A 490 24.89 0.79 26.54
C PRO A 490 26.39 0.72 26.82
N ILE A 491 26.87 1.58 27.72
CA ILE A 491 28.18 1.38 28.31
C ILE A 491 27.96 0.17 29.23
N ASP A 492 28.53 -0.97 28.88
CA ASP A 492 28.66 -2.07 29.81
C ASP A 492 29.50 -1.54 30.98
N GLU A 493 28.92 -1.49 32.19
CA GLU A 493 29.56 -0.99 33.42
C GLU A 493 30.83 -1.80 33.82
N GLU A 494 31.26 -2.77 33.01
CA GLU A 494 32.51 -3.49 33.19
C GLU A 494 33.74 -2.82 32.53
N ASP A 495 33.56 -1.95 31.53
CA ASP A 495 34.70 -1.33 30.81
C ASP A 495 35.23 -0.04 31.45
N GLU A 496 34.43 0.67 32.28
CA GLU A 496 34.93 1.83 33.04
C GLU A 496 35.79 1.46 34.26
N ASN A 497 35.73 0.20 34.71
CA ASN A 497 36.55 -0.29 35.83
C ASN A 497 37.91 -0.89 35.40
N ARG A 498 38.20 -0.95 34.09
CA ARG A 498 39.48 -1.48 33.58
C ARG A 498 40.49 -0.41 33.15
N ALA A 499 40.11 0.87 33.16
CA ALA A 499 40.99 1.98 32.79
C ALA A 499 41.04 3.08 33.87
N LYS A 500 41.50 2.73 35.07
CA LYS A 500 42.13 3.68 35.99
C LYS A 500 43.54 3.22 36.30
N SER A 501 44.50 3.63 35.46
CA SER A 501 45.91 3.64 35.85
C SER A 501 46.12 4.76 36.86
N VAL A 502 46.75 4.39 37.97
CA VAL A 502 47.11 5.21 39.12
C VAL A 502 47.97 6.43 38.73
N SER A 503 47.75 7.49 39.50
CA SER A 503 48.37 8.82 39.57
C SER A 503 49.90 8.91 39.42
N SER A 504 50.35 10.06 38.90
CA SER A 504 51.50 10.78 39.45
C SER A 504 51.21 12.29 39.45
N ASP A 505 51.18 12.87 40.65
CA ASP A 505 51.09 14.30 40.92
C ASP A 505 52.28 15.09 40.35
N SER A 506 52.02 16.30 39.87
CA SER A 506 52.77 17.49 40.28
C SER A 506 52.11 18.77 39.77
N GLU A 507 51.76 19.62 40.72
CA GLU A 507 51.32 21.01 40.58
C GLU A 507 52.25 21.86 39.70
N LYS A 508 51.69 22.80 38.91
CA LYS A 508 51.95 24.23 39.11
C LYS A 508 51.10 25.15 38.23
N SER A 509 50.64 26.19 38.92
CA SER A 509 50.00 27.44 38.54
C SER A 509 50.61 28.26 37.39
N LYS A 510 49.74 28.97 36.65
CA LYS A 510 49.70 30.44 36.35
C LYS A 510 49.13 30.68 34.94
N GLU A 511 48.00 31.39 34.77
CA GLU A 511 47.79 32.86 34.83
C GLU A 511 48.20 33.57 33.52
N GLY A 512 47.30 34.41 32.97
CA GLY A 512 47.54 35.38 31.89
C GLY A 512 46.94 34.99 30.53
N SER A 513 45.79 35.50 30.10
CA SER A 513 45.46 36.87 29.64
C SER A 513 45.74 37.16 28.16
N ALA A 514 44.69 37.68 27.52
CA ALA A 514 44.67 38.66 26.42
C ALA A 514 44.75 38.19 24.96
N ALA A 515 43.79 38.74 24.23
CA ALA A 515 43.57 38.75 22.79
C ALA A 515 44.69 39.47 22.02
N ASN A 516 44.86 39.19 20.72
CA ASN A 516 44.28 40.03 19.65
C ASN A 516 44.61 39.50 18.23
N SER A 517 43.63 39.71 17.34
CA SER A 517 43.70 40.05 15.91
C SER A 517 44.97 39.85 15.06
N GLY A 518 44.78 39.42 13.81
CA GLY A 518 45.66 39.84 12.71
C GLY A 518 45.61 38.94 11.46
N SER A 519 44.96 39.43 10.40
CA SER A 519 44.92 38.85 9.05
C SER A 519 46.27 38.86 8.34
N SER A 520 46.54 37.90 7.44
CA SER A 520 46.71 38.14 6.00
C SER A 520 47.25 36.90 5.24
N SER A 521 46.78 36.79 3.99
CA SER A 521 47.31 36.08 2.80
C SER A 521 48.86 36.07 2.69
N GLU A 522 49.55 35.22 1.92
CA GLU A 522 49.29 34.77 0.55
C GLU A 522 50.28 33.64 0.14
N SER A 523 49.86 32.83 -0.83
CA SER A 523 50.60 32.03 -1.84
C SER A 523 52.00 31.46 -1.58
N ASN A 524 52.17 30.14 -1.80
CA ASN A 524 52.99 29.63 -2.91
C ASN A 524 52.93 28.09 -3.05
N THR A 525 52.42 27.63 -4.20
CA THR A 525 52.68 26.29 -4.77
C THR A 525 54.07 26.25 -5.45
N PRO A 526 54.67 25.07 -5.71
CA PRO A 526 54.45 24.48 -7.04
C PRO A 526 54.26 22.96 -7.06
N LYS A 527 53.54 22.54 -8.10
CA LYS A 527 53.34 21.17 -8.62
C LYS A 527 54.66 20.52 -9.05
N ARG A 528 54.70 19.17 -9.00
CA ARG A 528 55.32 18.36 -10.06
C ARG A 528 54.55 17.05 -10.24
N THR A 529 54.29 16.75 -11.51
CA THR A 529 53.52 15.62 -12.06
C THR A 529 54.45 14.64 -12.80
N ASN A 530 53.86 13.50 -13.18
CA ASN A 530 54.21 12.56 -14.27
C ASN A 530 55.19 11.41 -13.95
N TYR A 531 55.09 10.19 -14.48
CA TYR A 531 54.06 9.35 -15.15
C TYR A 531 54.76 8.01 -15.50
N ASN A 532 54.00 6.90 -15.63
CA ASN A 532 54.26 5.65 -16.39
C ASN A 532 55.37 4.62 -16.01
N SER A 533 54.97 3.36 -15.78
CA SER A 533 54.94 2.27 -16.81
C SER A 533 54.47 0.93 -16.19
N LYS A 534 53.34 0.37 -16.69
CA LYS A 534 53.20 -0.89 -17.46
C LYS A 534 53.93 -2.14 -16.94
N GLY A 535 53.15 -3.20 -16.67
CA GLY A 535 53.65 -4.59 -16.61
C GLY A 535 52.62 -5.59 -16.06
N ASN A 536 51.88 -6.24 -16.96
CA ASN A 536 50.85 -7.25 -16.70
C ASN A 536 51.48 -8.65 -16.82
N SER A 537 51.17 -9.63 -15.96
CA SER A 537 51.02 -11.05 -16.35
C SER A 537 50.58 -11.98 -15.21
N ASP A 538 49.57 -12.77 -15.53
CA ASP A 538 49.01 -13.89 -14.80
C ASP A 538 49.98 -15.06 -14.58
N LYS A 539 49.75 -15.85 -13.51
CA LYS A 539 49.73 -17.32 -13.59
C LYS A 539 49.10 -17.98 -12.35
N LYS A 540 47.92 -18.57 -12.56
CA LYS A 540 47.35 -19.67 -11.76
C LYS A 540 48.16 -20.94 -11.96
N GLN A 541 48.39 -21.72 -10.89
CA GLN A 541 48.46 -23.18 -10.98
C GLN A 541 47.95 -23.86 -9.70
N LYS A 542 47.13 -24.90 -9.92
CA LYS A 542 46.48 -25.80 -8.95
C LYS A 542 47.41 -26.96 -8.55
N SER A 543 47.18 -27.53 -7.36
CA SER A 543 47.15 -28.97 -6.97
C SER A 543 47.66 -29.12 -5.53
N LYS A 544 47.28 -30.06 -4.66
CA LYS A 544 46.37 -31.22 -4.65
C LYS A 544 46.14 -31.59 -3.16
N LYS A 545 45.07 -32.37 -2.93
CA LYS A 545 44.57 -33.02 -1.67
C LYS A 545 45.69 -33.63 -0.78
N THR A 546 45.49 -33.93 0.52
CA THR A 546 44.80 -35.16 1.02
C THR A 546 44.67 -35.26 2.58
N LYS A 547 43.45 -35.61 3.04
CA LYS A 547 42.97 -36.46 4.18
C LYS A 547 43.14 -36.14 5.70
N ASN A 548 41.97 -36.23 6.34
CA ASN A 548 41.54 -36.95 7.55
C ASN A 548 42.04 -36.56 8.96
N SER A 549 41.10 -36.24 9.87
CA SER A 549 40.57 -37.23 10.83
C SER A 549 39.34 -36.70 11.59
N LYS A 550 38.43 -37.63 11.94
CA LYS A 550 37.25 -37.46 12.79
C LYS A 550 37.65 -37.59 14.27
N SER A 551 36.90 -36.96 15.18
CA SER A 551 36.69 -37.49 16.54
C SER A 551 35.52 -36.78 17.22
N SER A 552 34.43 -37.51 17.47
CA SER A 552 33.41 -37.21 18.49
C SER A 552 33.87 -37.74 19.85
N TYR A 553 33.50 -37.10 20.97
CA TYR A 553 33.21 -37.81 22.22
C TYR A 553 32.18 -37.06 23.07
N ASP A 554 31.23 -37.84 23.55
CA ASP A 554 30.11 -37.50 24.43
C ASP A 554 30.49 -37.53 25.93
N THR A 555 29.72 -36.76 26.70
CA THR A 555 29.32 -36.93 28.12
C THR A 555 30.36 -37.01 29.26
N LYS A 556 30.20 -36.14 30.27
CA LYS A 556 29.66 -36.54 31.60
C LYS A 556 29.43 -35.37 32.57
N THR A 557 28.36 -35.55 33.33
CA THR A 557 27.76 -34.75 34.39
C THR A 557 28.58 -34.79 35.69
N GLU A 558 28.76 -33.66 36.38
CA GLU A 558 28.99 -33.64 37.83
C GLU A 558 28.18 -32.51 38.51
N LYS A 559 27.36 -32.92 39.48
CA LYS A 559 26.67 -32.04 40.44
C LYS A 559 27.63 -31.73 41.60
N LYS A 560 27.80 -30.46 41.97
CA LYS A 560 28.23 -30.07 43.31
C LYS A 560 27.27 -29.04 43.90
N LYS A 561 26.58 -29.43 44.98
CA LYS A 561 25.94 -28.53 45.95
C LYS A 561 27.02 -27.91 46.83
N ASN A 562 26.92 -26.60 47.10
CA ASN A 562 27.51 -26.01 48.30
C ASN A 562 26.57 -24.96 48.87
N THR A 563 26.24 -25.14 50.14
CA THR A 563 25.47 -24.25 51.04
C THR A 563 26.41 -23.32 51.80
N ARG A 564 26.11 -22.01 51.89
CA ARG A 564 25.90 -21.30 53.18
C ARG A 564 25.58 -19.81 53.01
N LYS A 565 24.84 -19.34 54.02
CA LYS A 565 24.25 -18.03 54.30
C LYS A 565 25.27 -16.89 54.44
N GLY A 566 24.83 -15.67 54.13
CA GLY A 566 25.33 -14.41 54.68
C GLY A 566 24.45 -13.25 54.24
N GLU A 567 23.84 -12.54 55.19
CA GLU A 567 23.13 -11.27 54.95
C GLU A 567 24.14 -10.15 54.69
N LEU A 568 23.91 -9.34 53.65
CA LEU A 568 24.54 -8.05 53.46
C LEU A 568 23.46 -7.03 53.05
N LYS A 569 23.21 -6.08 53.94
CA LYS A 569 22.52 -4.83 53.63
C LYS A 569 23.44 -3.98 52.76
N THR A 570 22.92 -3.41 51.68
CA THR A 570 23.51 -2.22 51.07
C THR A 570 22.43 -1.33 50.46
N LYS A 571 22.55 -0.04 50.77
CA LYS A 571 21.77 1.08 50.23
C LYS A 571 21.70 0.98 48.70
N VAL A 572 20.49 1.14 48.15
CA VAL A 572 20.33 1.48 46.73
C VAL A 572 20.44 2.99 46.62
N GLU A 573 21.59 3.48 46.14
CA GLU A 573 21.64 4.80 45.52
C GLU A 573 20.77 4.76 44.26
N GLN A 574 19.91 5.78 44.11
CA GLN A 574 19.15 6.01 42.90
C GLN A 574 20.12 6.34 41.76
N SER A 575 20.49 5.34 40.96
CA SER A 575 21.07 5.58 39.64
C SER A 575 19.94 5.92 38.66
N ALA A 576 19.98 7.16 38.17
CA ALA A 576 19.07 7.66 37.16
C ALA A 576 19.37 7.02 35.79
N PRO A 577 18.38 6.46 35.06
CA PRO A 577 18.61 6.03 33.69
C PRO A 577 18.51 7.20 32.70
N LYS A 578 19.58 7.39 31.94
CA LYS A 578 19.70 8.33 30.82
C LYS A 578 18.89 7.84 29.62
N SER A 579 18.18 8.79 29.01
CA SER A 579 17.18 8.61 27.96
C SER A 579 17.77 8.28 26.60
N SER A 580 17.27 7.24 25.94
CA SER A 580 17.40 7.05 24.50
C SER A 580 16.06 6.66 23.85
N THR A 581 15.96 7.03 22.58
CA THR A 581 14.77 7.20 21.73
C THR A 581 14.15 5.89 21.23
N VAL A 582 12.92 5.63 21.68
CA VAL A 582 11.77 5.10 20.93
C VAL A 582 10.54 5.70 21.63
N ARG A 583 9.57 6.27 20.89
CA ARG A 583 8.31 6.91 21.38
C ARG A 583 8.29 7.19 22.88
N LYS A 584 8.74 8.40 23.21
CA LYS A 584 9.12 8.85 24.56
C LYS A 584 8.10 8.43 25.62
N VAL A 585 8.60 8.02 26.78
CA VAL A 585 7.83 7.68 27.97
C VAL A 585 7.91 8.82 28.98
N SER A 586 6.78 9.17 29.62
CA SER A 586 6.67 10.21 30.65
C SER A 586 7.60 9.97 31.86
N ARG A 587 8.28 11.02 32.30
CA ARG A 587 9.38 10.97 33.31
C ARG A 587 8.97 11.18 34.77
N LYS A 588 7.68 11.30 35.13
CA LYS A 588 7.24 11.51 36.52
C LYS A 588 5.87 10.92 36.84
N LEU A 589 5.82 10.17 37.95
CA LEU A 589 4.69 10.16 38.88
C LEU A 589 4.83 11.34 39.84
#